data_AF-A0A8J3FI01-F1
#
_entry.id   AF-A0A8J3FI01-F1
#
_cell.length_a   1.000
_cell.length_b   1.000
_cell.length_c   1.000
_cell.angle_alpha   90.00
_cell.angle_beta   90.00
_cell.angle_gamma   90.00
#
_symmetry.space_group_name_H-M   'P 1'
#
loop_
_entity.id
_entity.type
_entity.pdbx_description
1 polymer ?
#
loop_
_entity_poly.entity_id
_entity_poly.type
_entity_poly.pdbx_seq_one_letter_code
_entity_poly.pdbx_strand_id
1 'polypeptide(L)'
;MKEKNKHKNRLKTIKRHIKNFPGVSMEPYGNRTRKTIGFEVFDNEDITSSISALLEVCYFALDGNGTFVYPKHSNKTPINSVTKVLEMVIDLLPHDQMFCLDKITEIISEGEDKKS
;
A
#
# COMPACT_ATOMS: atom_id res chain seq x y z
N MET A 1 27.51 -32.68 6.70
CA MET A 1 28.02 -31.35 7.11
C MET A 1 28.13 -30.32 5.97
N LYS A 2 28.49 -30.72 4.73
CA LYS A 2 28.68 -29.77 3.60
C LYS A 2 27.41 -28.97 3.19
N GLU A 3 26.23 -29.59 3.20
CA GLU A 3 24.99 -28.90 2.80
C GLU A 3 24.47 -27.86 3.80
N LYS A 4 24.50 -28.16 5.12
CA LYS A 4 24.11 -27.21 6.17
C LYS A 4 24.96 -25.92 6.11
N ASN A 5 26.24 -26.04 5.76
CA ASN A 5 27.14 -24.89 5.62
C ASN A 5 26.83 -24.06 4.35
N LYS A 6 26.50 -24.73 3.24
CA LYS A 6 26.04 -24.07 1.99
C LYS A 6 24.74 -23.29 2.21
N HIS A 7 23.78 -23.87 2.94
CA HIS A 7 22.51 -23.20 3.25
C HIS A 7 22.71 -21.97 4.15
N LYS A 8 23.54 -22.07 5.19
CA LYS A 8 23.91 -20.94 6.06
C LYS A 8 24.57 -19.80 5.28
N ASN A 9 25.45 -20.12 4.34
CA ASN A 9 26.11 -19.12 3.49
C ASN A 9 25.15 -18.42 2.52
N ARG A 10 24.20 -19.15 1.93
CA ARG A 10 23.13 -18.55 1.10
C ARG A 10 22.27 -17.58 1.91
N LEU A 11 21.82 -18.00 3.09
CA LEU A 11 21.04 -17.16 4.01
C LEU A 11 21.80 -15.89 4.43
N LYS A 12 23.10 -16.01 4.67
CA LYS A 12 23.97 -14.86 5.00
C LYS A 12 24.09 -13.88 3.83
N THR A 13 24.13 -14.39 2.60
CA THR A 13 24.20 -13.60 1.37
C THR A 13 22.88 -12.86 1.12
N ILE A 14 21.74 -13.54 1.27
CA ILE A 14 20.40 -12.93 1.18
C ILE A 14 20.26 -11.81 2.23
N LYS A 15 20.63 -12.08 3.50
CA LYS A 15 20.59 -11.08 4.56
C LYS A 15 21.46 -9.86 4.26
N ARG A 16 22.62 -10.05 3.63
CA ARG A 16 23.51 -8.95 3.23
C ARG A 16 22.87 -8.10 2.13
N HIS A 17 22.26 -8.70 1.12
CA HIS A 17 21.54 -7.96 0.09
C HIS A 17 20.36 -7.17 0.65
N ILE A 18 19.55 -7.77 1.52
CA ILE A 18 18.42 -7.08 2.17
C ILE A 18 18.91 -5.94 3.07
N LYS A 19 20.07 -6.07 3.73
CA LYS A 19 20.64 -5.01 4.55
C LYS A 19 21.14 -3.82 3.72
N ASN A 20 21.58 -4.07 2.50
CA ASN A 20 22.16 -3.08 1.59
C ASN A 20 21.19 -2.68 0.47
N PHE A 21 19.88 -2.88 0.65
CA PHE A 21 18.90 -2.57 -0.38
C PHE A 21 18.81 -1.05 -0.56
N PRO A 22 19.21 -0.51 -1.73
CA PRO A 22 19.14 0.92 -1.99
C PRO A 22 17.67 1.38 -1.96
N GLY A 23 17.40 2.53 -1.33
CA GLY A 23 16.05 3.09 -1.17
C GLY A 23 15.35 2.79 0.16
N VAL A 24 15.96 2.00 1.07
CA VAL A 24 15.45 1.81 2.44
C VAL A 24 16.15 2.77 3.39
N SER A 25 15.39 3.72 3.95
CA SER A 25 15.85 4.62 5.01
C SER A 25 15.67 3.98 6.39
N MET A 26 16.44 4.47 7.37
CA MET A 26 16.30 4.11 8.77
C MET A 26 15.80 5.36 9.51
N GLU A 27 14.56 5.35 9.93
CA GLU A 27 13.95 6.46 10.65
C GLU A 27 13.76 6.13 12.14
N PRO A 28 13.96 7.09 13.04
CA PRO A 28 13.68 6.92 14.46
C PRO A 28 12.17 6.75 14.68
N TYR A 29 11.78 5.73 15.44
CA TYR A 29 10.39 5.46 15.84
C TYR A 29 10.37 5.12 17.33
N GLY A 30 10.10 6.13 18.15
CA GLY A 30 10.23 6.03 19.61
C GLY A 30 11.65 5.61 20.02
N ASN A 31 11.77 4.56 20.85
CA ASN A 31 13.07 4.03 21.31
C ASN A 31 13.71 3.03 20.32
N ARG A 32 13.19 2.91 19.09
CA ARG A 32 13.67 1.95 18.08
C ARG A 32 13.92 2.66 16.75
N THR A 33 14.66 2.01 15.86
CA THR A 33 14.79 2.42 14.46
C THR A 33 13.90 1.55 13.59
N ARG A 34 13.11 2.17 12.72
CA ARG A 34 12.26 1.50 11.73
C ARG A 34 12.90 1.64 10.36
N LYS A 35 12.88 0.55 9.60
CA LYS A 35 13.18 0.60 8.16
C LYS A 35 11.97 1.14 7.44
N THR A 36 12.13 2.27 6.77
CA THR A 36 11.10 2.91 5.97
C THR A 36 11.52 2.89 4.51
N ILE A 37 10.52 2.89 3.64
CA ILE A 37 10.69 2.95 2.19
C ILE A 37 9.62 3.93 1.74
N GLY A 38 10.03 5.01 1.10
CA GLY A 38 9.13 5.93 0.42
C GLY A 38 9.09 5.60 -1.07
N PHE A 39 8.01 5.99 -1.73
CA PHE A 39 7.97 6.11 -3.18
C PHE A 39 7.47 7.51 -3.49
N GLU A 40 8.03 8.13 -4.52
CA GLU A 40 7.60 9.43 -5.00
C GLU A 40 6.39 9.24 -5.93
N VAL A 41 5.40 10.11 -5.77
CA VAL A 41 4.30 10.29 -6.71
C VAL A 41 4.50 11.62 -7.42
N PHE A 42 4.17 11.69 -8.71
CA PHE A 42 4.47 12.86 -9.51
C PHE A 42 3.59 14.06 -9.11
N ASP A 43 2.30 13.80 -8.90
CA ASP A 43 1.31 14.76 -8.42
C ASP A 43 0.14 14.05 -7.72
N ASN A 44 -0.86 14.81 -7.29
CA ASN A 44 -2.07 14.26 -6.68
C ASN A 44 -2.92 13.45 -7.67
N GLU A 45 -2.85 13.73 -8.98
CA GLU A 45 -3.63 12.96 -9.97
C GLU A 45 -3.03 11.57 -10.17
N ASP A 46 -1.70 11.45 -10.13
CA ASP A 46 -0.95 10.19 -10.21
C ASP A 46 -1.32 9.22 -9.08
N ILE A 47 -1.39 9.71 -7.84
CA ILE A 47 -1.77 8.87 -6.70
C ILE A 47 -3.26 8.48 -6.76
N THR A 48 -4.15 9.40 -7.15
CA THR A 48 -5.58 9.09 -7.31
C THR A 48 -5.82 8.11 -8.46
N SER A 49 -5.11 8.24 -9.57
CA SER A 49 -5.13 7.30 -10.70
C SER A 49 -4.66 5.91 -10.27
N SER A 50 -3.55 5.83 -9.53
CA SER A 50 -3.02 4.59 -8.98
C SER A 50 -4.02 3.89 -8.05
N ILE A 51 -4.65 4.65 -7.15
CA ILE A 51 -5.71 4.13 -6.26
C ILE A 51 -6.91 3.62 -7.07
N SER A 52 -7.34 4.36 -8.08
CA SER A 52 -8.49 4.00 -8.92
C SER A 52 -8.24 2.68 -9.67
N ALA A 53 -7.06 2.52 -10.25
CA ALA A 53 -6.67 1.28 -10.92
C ALA A 53 -6.64 0.07 -9.96
N LEU A 54 -6.15 0.25 -8.72
CA LEU A 54 -6.16 -0.81 -7.71
C LEU A 54 -7.59 -1.22 -7.33
N LEU A 55 -8.50 -0.24 -7.21
CA LEU A 55 -9.91 -0.50 -6.91
C LEU A 55 -10.63 -1.21 -8.07
N GLU A 56 -10.36 -0.82 -9.31
CA GLU A 56 -10.92 -1.45 -10.50
C GLU A 56 -10.50 -2.94 -10.60
N VAL A 57 -9.23 -3.22 -10.32
CA VAL A 57 -8.72 -4.60 -10.25
C VAL A 57 -9.41 -5.41 -9.15
N CYS A 58 -9.62 -4.82 -7.96
CA CYS A 58 -10.39 -5.45 -6.89
C CYS A 58 -11.83 -5.73 -7.31
N TYR A 59 -12.47 -4.81 -8.03
CA TYR A 59 -13.82 -4.97 -8.55
C TYR A 59 -13.90 -6.15 -9.52
N PHE A 60 -13.03 -6.21 -10.53
CA PHE A 60 -13.02 -7.32 -11.50
C PHE A 60 -12.72 -8.68 -10.85
N ALA A 61 -11.87 -8.70 -9.83
CA ALA A 61 -11.56 -9.90 -9.06
C ALA A 61 -12.77 -10.42 -8.26
N LEU A 62 -13.60 -9.52 -7.72
CA LEU A 62 -14.79 -9.87 -6.96
C LEU A 62 -15.99 -10.23 -7.84
N ASP A 63 -16.10 -9.60 -9.01
CA ASP A 63 -17.15 -9.87 -10.01
C ASP A 63 -16.98 -11.21 -10.74
N GLY A 64 -15.93 -11.97 -10.42
CA GLY A 64 -15.66 -13.28 -11.01
C GLY A 64 -15.02 -13.25 -12.39
N ASN A 65 -14.77 -12.05 -12.93
CA ASN A 65 -14.13 -11.83 -14.24
C ASN A 65 -12.59 -11.97 -14.20
N GLY A 66 -11.99 -12.21 -13.03
CA GLY A 66 -10.55 -12.42 -12.88
C GLY A 66 -10.18 -13.32 -11.71
N THR A 67 -9.13 -14.14 -11.87
CA THR A 67 -8.56 -14.92 -10.76
C THR A 67 -7.46 -14.11 -10.08
N PHE A 68 -7.75 -13.58 -8.90
CA PHE A 68 -6.81 -12.75 -8.13
C PHE A 68 -6.02 -13.56 -7.10
N VAL A 69 -5.45 -14.69 -7.54
CA VAL A 69 -4.61 -15.55 -6.71
C VAL A 69 -3.43 -16.03 -7.53
N TYR A 70 -2.23 -15.84 -7.01
CA TYR A 70 -1.04 -16.41 -7.63
C TYR A 70 -1.13 -17.95 -7.56
N PRO A 71 -0.96 -18.70 -8.66
CA PRO A 71 -1.21 -20.14 -8.71
C PRO A 71 -0.41 -20.98 -7.68
N LYS A 72 0.73 -20.47 -7.20
CA LYS A 72 1.56 -21.17 -6.19
C LYS A 72 1.16 -20.87 -4.74
N HIS A 73 0.12 -20.08 -4.53
CA HIS A 73 -0.45 -19.79 -3.21
C HIS A 73 -1.80 -20.48 -3.06
N SER A 74 -1.79 -21.82 -3.09
CA SER A 74 -2.98 -22.69 -2.96
C SER A 74 -3.81 -22.44 -1.69
N ASN A 75 -3.21 -21.78 -0.69
CA ASN A 75 -3.85 -21.52 0.61
C ASN A 75 -4.50 -20.12 0.69
N LYS A 76 -4.45 -19.33 -0.40
CA LYS A 76 -5.04 -17.99 -0.44
C LYS A 76 -6.27 -18.00 -1.34
N THR A 77 -7.37 -17.43 -0.84
CA THR A 77 -8.58 -17.19 -1.63
C THR A 77 -8.46 -15.87 -2.37
N PRO A 78 -9.18 -15.69 -3.50
CA PRO A 78 -9.27 -14.40 -4.19
C PRO A 78 -9.69 -13.27 -3.25
N ILE A 79 -10.64 -13.56 -2.35
CA ILE A 79 -11.11 -12.65 -1.29
C ILE A 79 -9.94 -12.16 -0.43
N ASN A 80 -9.08 -13.05 0.06
CA ASN A 80 -7.95 -12.64 0.91
C ASN A 80 -6.96 -11.74 0.16
N SER A 81 -6.74 -11.98 -1.14
CA SER A 81 -5.89 -11.13 -1.96
C SER A 81 -6.51 -9.75 -2.16
N VAL A 82 -7.81 -9.70 -2.46
CA VAL A 82 -8.56 -8.45 -2.64
C VAL A 82 -8.58 -7.64 -1.33
N THR A 83 -8.85 -8.27 -0.19
CA THR A 83 -8.80 -7.61 1.13
C THR A 83 -7.45 -6.96 1.38
N LYS A 84 -6.34 -7.63 1.03
CA LYS A 84 -5.00 -7.03 1.17
C LYS A 84 -4.77 -5.84 0.26
N VAL A 85 -5.31 -5.83 -0.95
CA VAL A 85 -5.21 -4.65 -1.83
C VAL A 85 -6.07 -3.50 -1.29
N LEU A 86 -7.26 -3.78 -0.79
CA LEU A 86 -8.12 -2.75 -0.17
C LEU A 86 -7.48 -2.13 1.07
N GLU A 87 -6.83 -2.93 1.93
CA GLU A 87 -6.05 -2.40 3.06
C GLU A 87 -4.93 -1.45 2.57
N MET A 88 -4.19 -1.84 1.51
CA MET A 88 -3.16 -0.97 0.93
C MET A 88 -3.74 0.32 0.34
N VAL A 89 -4.90 0.24 -0.34
CA VAL A 89 -5.59 1.43 -0.85
C VAL A 89 -5.93 2.39 0.29
N ILE A 90 -6.45 1.88 1.41
CA ILE A 90 -6.79 2.70 2.58
C ILE A 90 -5.55 3.42 3.14
N ASP A 91 -4.42 2.72 3.20
CA ASP A 91 -3.15 3.30 3.66
C ASP A 91 -2.59 4.37 2.69
N LEU A 92 -2.97 4.32 1.41
CA LEU A 92 -2.55 5.27 0.37
C LEU A 92 -3.46 6.50 0.24
N LEU A 93 -4.68 6.46 0.79
CA LEU A 93 -5.61 7.58 0.71
C LEU A 93 -5.03 8.82 1.42
N PRO A 94 -5.11 10.01 0.80
CA PRO A 94 -4.64 11.24 1.43
C PRO A 94 -5.68 11.76 2.44
N HIS A 95 -5.80 11.06 3.58
CA HIS A 95 -6.82 11.32 4.63
C HIS A 95 -6.90 12.79 5.05
N ASP A 96 -5.74 13.44 5.23
CA ASP A 96 -5.67 14.85 5.63
C ASP A 96 -6.19 15.81 4.55
N GLN A 97 -5.99 15.47 3.27
CA GLN A 97 -6.51 16.26 2.15
C GLN A 97 -8.03 16.12 2.04
N MET A 98 -8.55 14.90 2.20
CA MET A 98 -10.00 14.64 2.21
C MET A 98 -10.69 15.44 3.31
N PHE A 99 -10.15 15.41 4.54
CA PHE A 99 -10.71 16.17 5.65
C PHE A 99 -10.73 17.69 5.41
N CYS A 100 -9.69 18.23 4.74
CA CYS A 100 -9.65 19.64 4.37
C CYS A 100 -10.77 19.98 3.38
N LEU A 101 -10.98 19.15 2.36
CA LEU A 101 -12.03 19.33 1.36
C LEU A 101 -13.44 19.21 1.96
N ASP A 102 -13.65 18.28 2.90
CA ASP A 102 -14.92 18.13 3.61
C ASP A 102 -15.28 19.41 4.38
N LYS A 103 -14.32 19.99 5.11
CA LYS A 103 -14.51 21.27 5.82
C LYS A 103 -14.80 22.44 4.89
N ILE A 104 -14.11 22.51 3.76
CA ILE A 104 -14.39 23.55 2.76
C ILE A 104 -15.82 23.40 2.24
N THR A 105 -16.25 22.17 1.97
CA THR A 105 -17.61 21.86 1.49
C THR A 105 -18.66 22.24 2.53
N GLU A 106 -18.41 21.96 3.82
CA GLU A 106 -19.27 22.36 4.93
C GLU A 106 -19.41 23.89 5.00
N ILE A 107 -18.30 24.64 4.96
CA ILE A 107 -18.31 26.11 4.98
C ILE A 107 -19.09 26.70 3.79
N ILE A 108 -18.92 26.13 2.59
CA ILE A 108 -19.63 26.58 1.39
C ILE A 108 -21.13 26.32 1.55
N SER A 109 -21.50 25.12 2.01
CA SER A 109 -22.89 24.70 2.17
C SER A 109 -23.62 25.52 3.24
N GLU A 110 -22.96 25.83 4.36
CA GLU A 110 -23.48 26.74 5.40
C GLU A 110 -23.73 28.18 4.89
N GLY A 111 -23.02 28.60 3.84
CA GLY A 111 -23.19 29.88 3.19
C GLY A 111 -24.39 29.94 2.24
N GLU A 112 -24.82 28.79 1.70
CA GLU A 112 -25.96 28.67 0.80
C GLU A 112 -27.29 28.63 1.56
N ASP A 113 -27.33 27.99 2.74
CA ASP A 113 -28.52 27.91 3.59
C ASP A 113 -28.95 29.26 4.22
N LYS A 114 -28.06 30.27 4.23
CA LYS A 114 -28.36 31.62 4.77
C LYS A 114 -28.98 32.58 3.75
N LYS A 115 -29.25 32.13 2.52
CA LYS A 115 -29.89 32.94 1.46
C LYS A 115 -31.34 32.56 1.15
N SER A 116 -31.97 31.68 1.92
CA SER A 116 -33.42 31.41 1.84
C SER A 116 -34.20 32.05 2.97
#